data_AF-A0A533U2X6-F1
#
_entry.id   AF-A0A533U2X6-F1
#
_cell.length_a   1.000
_cell.length_b   1.000
_cell.length_c   1.000
_cell.angle_alpha   90.00
_cell.angle_beta   90.00
_cell.angle_gamma   90.00
#
_symmetry.space_group_name_H-M   'P 1'
#
loop_
_entity.id
_entity.type
_entity.pdbx_description
1 polymer ?
#
loop_
_entity_poly.entity_id
_entity_poly.type
_entity_poly.pdbx_seq_one_letter_code
_entity_poly.pdbx_strand_id
1 'polypeptide(L)'
;MQQSEDIKVVNAFINEWIISANVKSVLHIKASTFNLFSNLFDIETQEVKAAEFIPTNAHYDLILGDIPLAMGQDTWNNGVKLIKAQHNWLEILQSLLSLEENGSAIFVLEPRGFGFARGIAFEKELNEHGFFVNAYVNCPERILLPETVITPVLAVLSKKKVKQLFVAELLDEYQASQVVRNYFSNTDNGNLASGKYINAGDYYGFHRIKAKERIECLESQYKTYKEYCLGDLVVQKDNEKQINRVATGEQFQETENAVYIPTIGNSPVISKLEDAKLKHQNYFQVVLGDLAINDYVASFFNSTLGKLIIDSLTSGSFIPHLNKRDIEQALVALPGLDEQKHIVQTHHKLHELKVAINTFDAELAINPTSSNAILGQLDMMLEAIGALTDADKVRGLVREGESKYLEFKETLSLDVKKQTKEKYIEDSALKTVVAFLNTDGGKLLIGVSDTGAILGLNVEIDKFDKSLDKFLLRWKNFVKNRVGEAFYPFIEYKVINVDDKYILLVECERSPRPCYLDTNDFYVRTNPATDKLEGPKLVEYVQNHFK
;
A
#
# COMPACT_ATOMS: atom_id res chain seq x y z
N MET A 1 4.84 24.52 3.77
CA MET A 1 5.60 23.93 4.89
C MET A 1 6.43 22.76 4.38
N GLN A 2 5.84 21.75 3.75
CA GLN A 2 6.54 20.57 3.21
C GLN A 2 7.61 20.89 2.14
N GLN A 3 7.31 21.74 1.14
CA GLN A 3 8.31 22.18 0.15
C GLN A 3 9.57 22.79 0.79
N SER A 4 9.41 23.52 1.89
CA SER A 4 10.54 24.12 2.62
C SER A 4 11.35 23.09 3.41
N GLU A 5 10.78 21.94 3.75
CA GLU A 5 11.51 20.83 4.38
C GLU A 5 12.26 20.01 3.33
N ASP A 6 11.62 19.70 2.19
CA ASP A 6 12.25 18.96 1.10
C ASP A 6 13.44 19.73 0.47
N ILE A 7 13.34 21.06 0.37
CA ILE A 7 14.47 21.92 -0.05
C ILE A 7 15.65 21.81 0.94
N LYS A 8 15.41 21.61 2.24
CA LYS A 8 16.52 21.41 3.20
C LYS A 8 17.27 20.11 2.93
N VAL A 9 16.58 19.07 2.48
CA VAL A 9 17.21 17.80 2.10
C VAL A 9 18.19 18.00 0.95
N VAL A 10 17.80 18.74 -0.09
CA VAL A 10 18.69 19.09 -1.21
C VAL A 10 19.84 19.99 -0.73
N ASN A 11 19.57 20.99 0.11
CA ASN A 11 20.64 21.83 0.65
C ASN A 11 21.63 21.03 1.51
N ALA A 12 21.18 20.05 2.31
CA ALA A 12 22.06 19.17 3.08
C ALA A 12 22.98 18.36 2.17
N PHE A 13 22.44 17.83 1.06
CA PHE A 13 23.23 17.16 0.03
C PHE A 13 24.30 18.10 -0.56
N ILE A 14 23.93 19.30 -1.00
CA ILE A 14 24.90 20.24 -1.60
C ILE A 14 25.94 20.73 -0.58
N ASN A 15 25.53 21.00 0.65
CA ASN A 15 26.43 21.46 1.71
C ASN A 15 27.45 20.39 2.11
N GLU A 16 27.04 19.14 2.23
CA GLU A 16 27.99 18.03 2.44
C GLU A 16 28.89 17.82 1.20
N TRP A 17 28.40 18.10 -0.02
CA TRP A 17 29.21 18.06 -1.24
C TRP A 17 30.33 19.11 -1.21
N ILE A 18 30.00 20.34 -0.82
CA ILE A 18 30.96 21.44 -0.65
C ILE A 18 32.07 21.04 0.33
N ILE A 19 31.71 20.42 1.46
CA ILE A 19 32.68 19.92 2.46
C ILE A 19 33.53 18.79 1.88
N SER A 20 32.89 17.75 1.34
CA SER A 20 33.57 16.51 0.93
C SER A 20 34.49 16.72 -0.27
N ALA A 21 34.13 17.63 -1.19
CA ALA A 21 34.95 17.99 -2.34
C ALA A 21 35.97 19.11 -2.05
N ASN A 22 35.95 19.70 -0.84
CA ASN A 22 36.79 20.84 -0.47
C ASN A 22 36.67 22.01 -1.48
N VAL A 23 35.42 22.33 -1.84
CA VAL A 23 35.06 23.38 -2.81
C VAL A 23 35.48 24.74 -2.25
N LYS A 24 36.05 25.60 -3.10
CA LYS A 24 36.43 26.98 -2.72
C LYS A 24 35.65 28.03 -3.50
N SER A 25 35.25 27.70 -4.73
CA SER A 25 34.56 28.60 -5.66
C SER A 25 33.33 27.93 -6.24
N VAL A 26 32.21 28.66 -6.26
CA VAL A 26 30.92 28.18 -6.78
C VAL A 26 30.41 29.10 -7.88
N LEU A 27 29.99 28.53 -9.01
CA LEU A 27 29.14 29.21 -9.99
C LEU A 27 27.70 28.73 -9.81
N HIS A 28 26.80 29.63 -9.44
CA HIS A 28 25.38 29.31 -9.24
C HIS A 28 24.52 29.93 -10.35
N ILE A 29 24.04 29.09 -11.25
CA ILE A 29 23.13 29.45 -12.33
C ILE A 29 21.69 29.36 -11.81
N LYS A 30 21.07 30.52 -11.58
CA LYS A 30 19.67 30.69 -11.15
C LYS A 30 18.80 31.05 -12.34
N ALA A 31 18.55 30.07 -13.20
CA ALA A 31 17.75 30.27 -14.41
C ALA A 31 16.27 29.87 -14.23
N SER A 32 15.92 29.19 -13.14
CA SER A 32 14.55 28.76 -12.83
C SER A 32 13.94 29.53 -11.63
N THR A 33 12.65 29.34 -11.39
CA THR A 33 11.93 29.83 -10.20
C THR A 33 11.92 28.83 -9.04
N PHE A 34 12.52 27.64 -9.19
CA PHE A 34 12.46 26.58 -8.18
C PHE A 34 13.28 26.90 -6.92
N ASN A 35 14.43 27.56 -7.11
CA ASN A 35 15.35 27.99 -6.05
C ASN A 35 15.81 26.84 -5.14
N LEU A 36 16.19 25.69 -5.74
CA LEU A 36 16.55 24.48 -5.00
C LEU A 36 17.87 24.59 -4.21
N PHE A 37 18.75 25.53 -4.58
CA PHE A 37 20.06 25.72 -3.99
C PHE A 37 20.14 27.03 -3.17
N SER A 38 19.12 27.30 -2.35
CA SER A 38 18.97 28.60 -1.70
C SER A 38 19.81 28.82 -0.43
N ASN A 39 20.22 27.75 0.26
CA ASN A 39 20.86 27.82 1.58
C ASN A 39 22.22 27.09 1.59
N LEU A 40 23.18 27.65 0.85
CA LEU A 40 24.55 27.15 0.80
C LEU A 40 25.36 27.64 2.01
N PHE A 41 26.42 26.91 2.39
CA PHE A 41 27.43 27.42 3.31
C PHE A 41 28.06 28.73 2.81
N ASP A 42 28.68 29.48 3.73
CA ASP A 42 29.40 30.70 3.39
C ASP A 42 30.64 30.36 2.55
N ILE A 43 30.49 30.48 1.22
CA ILE A 43 31.49 30.16 0.21
C ILE A 43 31.42 31.19 -0.92
N GLU A 44 32.57 31.49 -1.53
CA GLU A 44 32.65 32.40 -2.66
C GLU A 44 31.76 31.91 -3.81
N THR A 45 30.64 32.57 -4.00
CA THR A 45 29.60 32.18 -4.97
C THR A 45 29.37 33.31 -5.97
N GLN A 46 29.59 33.01 -7.24
CA GLN A 46 29.19 33.87 -8.34
C GLN A 46 27.81 33.43 -8.84
N GLU A 47 26.83 34.32 -8.79
CA GLU A 47 25.49 34.05 -9.30
C GLU A 47 25.31 34.55 -10.73
N VAL A 48 24.64 33.74 -11.56
CA VAL A 48 24.25 34.09 -12.94
C VAL A 48 22.77 33.81 -13.09
N LYS A 49 21.99 34.79 -13.55
CA LYS A 49 20.54 34.65 -13.78
C LYS A 49 20.24 34.22 -15.21
N ALA A 50 18.97 33.87 -15.46
CA ALA A 50 18.48 33.58 -16.81
C ALA A 50 18.88 34.69 -17.81
N ALA A 51 19.34 34.30 -19.00
CA ALA A 51 19.80 35.16 -20.09
C ALA A 51 21.06 36.01 -19.82
N GLU A 52 21.72 35.86 -18.67
CA GLU A 52 23.04 36.44 -18.42
C GLU A 52 24.14 35.56 -19.03
N PHE A 53 25.24 36.18 -19.48
CA PHE A 53 26.37 35.44 -20.05
C PHE A 53 27.13 34.69 -18.97
N ILE A 54 27.35 33.39 -19.18
CA ILE A 54 28.17 32.56 -18.29
C ILE A 54 29.64 32.93 -18.51
N PRO A 55 30.38 33.34 -17.47
CA PRO A 55 31.78 33.74 -17.62
C PRO A 55 32.64 32.56 -18.08
N THR A 56 33.19 32.64 -19.29
CA THR A 56 34.10 31.62 -19.86
C THR A 56 35.55 31.79 -19.45
N ASN A 57 35.89 32.90 -18.78
CA ASN A 57 37.26 33.26 -18.41
C ASN A 57 37.61 32.96 -16.94
N ALA A 58 36.67 32.37 -16.21
CA ALA A 58 36.81 31.98 -14.82
C ALA A 58 36.51 30.48 -14.70
N HIS A 59 37.20 29.82 -13.76
CA HIS A 59 37.01 28.41 -13.47
C HIS A 59 36.51 28.22 -12.04
N TYR A 60 35.60 27.27 -11.86
CA TYR A 60 34.94 27.01 -10.57
C TYR A 60 35.08 25.55 -10.16
N ASP A 61 35.25 25.32 -8.85
CA ASP A 61 35.31 23.98 -8.26
C ASP A 61 33.94 23.29 -8.30
N LEU A 62 32.86 24.07 -8.16
CA LEU A 62 31.49 23.59 -8.20
C LEU A 62 30.61 24.49 -9.08
N ILE A 63 29.87 23.88 -10.00
CA ILE A 63 28.82 24.57 -10.77
C ILE A 63 27.47 24.02 -10.30
N LEU A 64 26.58 24.89 -9.85
CA LEU A 64 25.21 24.55 -9.46
C LEU A 64 24.25 25.17 -10.47
N GLY A 65 23.45 24.34 -11.14
CA GLY A 65 22.49 24.83 -12.13
C GLY A 65 21.06 24.50 -11.76
N ASP A 66 20.34 25.52 -11.29
CA ASP A 66 18.89 25.49 -11.16
C ASP A 66 18.27 26.05 -12.44
N ILE A 67 18.06 25.16 -13.40
CA ILE A 67 17.65 25.48 -14.76
C ILE A 67 16.19 25.08 -15.02
N PRO A 68 15.46 25.80 -15.88
CA PRO A 68 14.10 25.43 -16.22
C PRO A 68 14.02 24.06 -16.90
N LEU A 69 12.98 23.31 -16.57
CA LEU A 69 12.71 21.99 -17.14
C LEU A 69 11.88 22.10 -18.43
N ALA A 70 11.96 21.07 -19.27
CA ALA A 70 11.10 20.88 -20.44
C ALA A 70 11.20 21.99 -21.50
N MET A 71 12.38 22.60 -21.64
CA MET A 71 12.66 23.62 -22.65
C MET A 71 12.58 23.06 -24.09
N GLY A 72 12.27 23.95 -25.03
CA GLY A 72 12.27 23.68 -26.47
C GLY A 72 13.67 23.33 -27.01
N GLN A 73 13.73 22.92 -28.28
CA GLN A 73 15.01 22.67 -28.95
C GLN A 73 15.64 23.97 -29.44
N ASP A 74 16.96 24.01 -29.40
CA ASP A 74 17.79 25.10 -29.90
C ASP A 74 19.07 24.53 -30.54
N THR A 75 19.90 25.40 -31.12
CA THR A 75 21.16 25.03 -31.76
C THR A 75 22.31 25.88 -31.24
N TRP A 76 23.39 25.23 -30.82
CA TRP A 76 24.63 25.89 -30.45
C TRP A 76 25.73 25.53 -31.45
N ASN A 77 26.49 26.53 -31.88
CA ASN A 77 27.67 26.33 -32.72
C ASN A 77 28.92 26.56 -31.87
N ASN A 78 29.68 25.47 -31.63
CA ASN A 78 30.93 25.53 -30.87
C ASN A 78 32.13 25.99 -31.73
N GLY A 79 31.88 26.46 -32.96
CA GLY A 79 32.90 26.84 -33.95
C GLY A 79 33.36 25.70 -34.86
N VAL A 80 33.06 24.44 -34.51
CA VAL A 80 33.45 23.23 -35.26
C VAL A 80 32.24 22.45 -35.76
N LYS A 81 31.19 22.36 -34.95
CA LYS A 81 30.00 21.55 -35.17
C LYS A 81 28.76 22.26 -34.63
N LEU A 82 27.66 22.14 -35.35
CA LEU A 82 26.35 22.57 -34.89
C LEU A 82 25.73 21.47 -34.03
N ILE A 83 25.46 21.76 -32.76
CA ILE A 83 24.86 20.84 -31.80
C ILE A 83 23.39 21.24 -31.61
N LYS A 84 22.47 20.31 -31.85
CA LYS A 84 21.03 20.52 -31.67
C LYS A 84 20.53 19.74 -30.47
N ALA A 85 20.07 20.44 -29.44
CA ALA A 85 19.59 19.85 -28.19
C ALA A 85 18.50 20.71 -27.55
N GLN A 86 18.01 20.35 -26.35
CA GLN A 86 17.13 21.24 -25.59
C GLN A 86 17.92 22.44 -25.08
N HIS A 87 17.28 23.61 -25.01
CA HIS A 87 17.95 24.86 -24.66
C HIS A 87 18.65 24.77 -23.29
N ASN A 88 17.96 24.25 -22.26
CA ASN A 88 18.53 24.00 -20.94
C ASN A 88 19.76 23.07 -20.99
N TRP A 89 19.77 22.07 -21.87
CA TRP A 89 20.93 21.18 -22.03
C TRP A 89 22.13 21.89 -22.68
N LEU A 90 21.89 22.79 -23.62
CA LEU A 90 22.96 23.61 -24.21
C LEU A 90 23.57 24.56 -23.19
N GLU A 91 22.76 25.13 -22.28
CA GLU A 91 23.25 25.93 -21.15
C GLU A 91 24.15 25.11 -20.22
N ILE A 92 23.77 23.84 -19.93
CA ILE A 92 24.63 22.91 -19.18
C ILE A 92 25.99 22.77 -19.87
N LEU A 93 26.01 22.41 -21.16
CA LEU A 93 27.26 22.20 -21.89
C LEU A 93 28.13 23.47 -21.93
N GLN A 94 27.53 24.65 -22.12
CA GLN A 94 28.26 25.92 -22.10
C GLN A 94 28.85 26.23 -20.72
N SER A 95 28.08 26.00 -19.66
CA SER A 95 28.53 26.24 -18.29
C SER A 95 29.70 25.34 -17.88
N LEU A 96 29.71 24.10 -18.35
CA LEU A 96 30.76 23.12 -18.07
C LEU A 96 32.14 23.54 -18.60
N LEU A 97 32.20 24.44 -19.59
CA LEU A 97 33.47 24.99 -20.09
C LEU A 97 34.24 25.77 -19.00
N SER A 98 33.53 26.28 -18.00
CA SER A 98 34.08 26.99 -16.84
C SER A 98 34.35 26.05 -15.65
N LEU A 99 34.30 24.73 -15.84
CA LEU A 99 34.55 23.76 -14.76
C LEU A 99 36.05 23.51 -14.55
N GLU A 100 36.50 23.55 -13.30
CA GLU A 100 37.86 23.16 -12.91
C GLU A 100 38.18 21.69 -13.23
N GLU A 101 39.46 21.34 -13.30
CA GLU A 101 39.89 19.99 -13.71
C GLU A 101 39.38 18.88 -12.77
N ASN A 102 39.35 19.15 -11.47
CA ASN A 102 38.79 18.25 -10.45
C ASN A 102 37.41 18.71 -9.94
N GLY A 103 36.80 19.66 -10.65
CA GLY A 103 35.51 20.23 -10.26
C GLY A 103 34.35 19.28 -10.52
N SER A 104 33.22 19.55 -9.87
CA SER A 104 31.95 18.88 -10.12
C SER A 104 30.88 19.89 -10.54
N ALA A 105 29.92 19.46 -11.34
CA ALA A 105 28.77 20.26 -11.68
C ALA A 105 27.48 19.50 -11.35
N ILE A 106 26.51 20.17 -10.76
CA ILE A 106 25.25 19.58 -10.30
C ILE A 106 24.10 20.36 -10.91
N PHE A 107 23.31 19.71 -11.76
CA PHE A 107 22.19 20.32 -12.47
C PHE A 107 20.87 19.66 -12.13
N VAL A 108 19.83 20.48 -12.00
CA VAL A 108 18.45 20.04 -11.89
C VAL A 108 17.96 19.64 -13.28
N LEU A 109 17.56 18.38 -13.46
CA LEU A 109 17.06 17.82 -14.71
C LEU A 109 15.69 17.17 -14.55
N GLU A 110 15.05 16.89 -15.69
CA GLU A 110 13.83 16.09 -15.76
C GLU A 110 14.05 14.67 -15.17
N PRO A 111 13.00 13.96 -14.71
CA PRO A 111 13.12 12.70 -13.93
C PRO A 111 13.99 11.59 -14.55
N ARG A 112 14.16 11.62 -15.88
CA ARG A 112 14.93 10.63 -16.63
C ARG A 112 16.36 11.09 -16.92
N GLY A 113 16.75 12.31 -16.56
CA GLY A 113 18.04 12.91 -16.93
C GLY A 113 18.30 12.74 -18.43
N PHE A 114 19.47 12.21 -18.79
CA PHE A 114 19.80 11.83 -20.17
C PHE A 114 19.42 10.38 -20.54
N GLY A 115 18.73 9.63 -19.68
CA GLY A 115 18.39 8.21 -19.82
C GLY A 115 17.26 7.87 -20.82
N PHE A 116 17.19 8.59 -21.93
CA PHE A 116 16.27 8.31 -23.04
C PHE A 116 16.93 8.67 -24.37
N ALA A 117 16.38 8.22 -25.51
CA ALA A 117 17.07 8.25 -26.80
C ALA A 117 17.73 9.59 -27.18
N ARG A 118 17.04 10.72 -26.96
CA ARG A 118 17.59 12.05 -27.22
C ARG A 118 18.64 12.45 -26.18
N GLY A 119 18.42 12.13 -24.91
CA GLY A 119 19.37 12.34 -23.83
C GLY A 119 20.67 11.57 -24.05
N ILE A 120 20.61 10.29 -24.42
CA ILE A 120 21.78 9.44 -24.69
C ILE A 120 22.61 10.03 -25.84
N ALA A 121 21.95 10.55 -26.87
CA ALA A 121 22.63 11.23 -27.97
C ALA A 121 23.33 12.53 -27.49
N PHE A 122 22.69 13.29 -26.60
CA PHE A 122 23.28 14.50 -26.02
C PHE A 122 24.43 14.19 -25.04
N GLU A 123 24.31 13.15 -24.23
CA GLU A 123 25.38 12.68 -23.33
C GLU A 123 26.61 12.25 -24.14
N LYS A 124 26.41 11.68 -25.33
CA LYS A 124 27.53 11.44 -26.26
C LYS A 124 28.22 12.74 -26.68
N GLU A 125 27.48 13.81 -26.95
CA GLU A 125 28.07 15.13 -27.23
C GLU A 125 28.83 15.67 -26.01
N LEU A 126 28.28 15.57 -24.79
CA LEU A 126 29.00 15.93 -23.55
C LEU A 126 30.32 15.17 -23.43
N ASN A 127 30.29 13.85 -23.67
CA ASN A 127 31.47 12.98 -23.61
C ASN A 127 32.51 13.35 -24.67
N GLU A 128 32.09 13.75 -25.87
CA GLU A 128 32.98 14.27 -26.93
C GLU A 128 33.66 15.59 -26.53
N HIS A 129 33.04 16.38 -25.65
CA HIS A 129 33.60 17.60 -25.05
C HIS A 129 34.36 17.36 -23.74
N GLY A 130 34.52 16.10 -23.32
CA GLY A 130 35.29 15.72 -22.13
C GLY A 130 34.52 15.79 -20.81
N PHE A 131 33.19 15.91 -20.85
CA PHE A 131 32.34 15.92 -19.67
C PHE A 131 31.53 14.62 -19.57
N PHE A 132 31.49 14.04 -18.38
CA PHE A 132 30.89 12.74 -18.12
C PHE A 132 29.90 12.84 -16.97
N VAL A 133 28.77 12.15 -17.07
CA VAL A 133 27.84 11.99 -15.96
C VAL A 133 28.42 10.97 -14.97
N ASN A 134 28.55 11.37 -13.71
CA ASN A 134 29.08 10.54 -12.63
C ASN A 134 28.02 10.05 -11.67
N ALA A 135 26.95 10.83 -11.48
CA ALA A 135 25.83 10.40 -10.66
C ALA A 135 24.49 10.97 -11.13
N TYR A 136 23.42 10.25 -10.82
CA TYR A 136 22.06 10.80 -10.76
C TYR A 136 21.53 10.64 -9.34
N VAL A 137 20.92 11.67 -8.79
CA VAL A 137 20.34 11.66 -7.45
C VAL A 137 18.88 12.10 -7.54
N ASN A 138 17.94 11.26 -7.12
CA ASN A 138 16.52 11.59 -7.15
C ASN A 138 16.18 12.53 -5.99
N CYS A 139 15.49 13.63 -6.29
CA CYS A 139 15.01 14.54 -5.27
C CYS A 139 13.76 13.97 -4.57
N PRO A 140 13.40 14.49 -3.38
CA PRO A 140 12.12 14.19 -2.74
C PRO A 140 10.94 14.50 -3.69
N GLU A 141 9.90 13.67 -3.63
CA GLU A 141 8.69 13.90 -4.41
C GLU A 141 8.06 15.25 -4.05
N ARG A 142 7.42 15.91 -5.04
CA ARG A 142 6.67 17.17 -4.84
C ARG A 142 7.52 18.37 -4.40
N ILE A 143 8.85 18.27 -4.43
CA ILE A 143 9.76 19.38 -4.09
C ILE A 143 9.55 20.64 -4.95
N LEU A 144 8.99 20.48 -6.15
CA LEU A 144 8.70 21.59 -7.09
C LEU A 144 7.26 22.14 -6.98
N LEU A 145 6.42 21.67 -6.04
CA LEU A 145 5.10 22.26 -5.83
C LEU A 145 5.22 23.68 -5.26
N PRO A 146 4.39 24.66 -5.68
CA PRO A 146 3.21 24.48 -6.52
C PRO A 146 3.47 24.56 -8.04
N GLU A 147 4.70 24.83 -8.48
CA GLU A 147 5.03 25.08 -9.89
C GLU A 147 4.78 23.85 -10.77
N THR A 148 5.17 22.66 -10.31
CA THR A 148 4.94 21.41 -11.03
C THR A 148 4.95 20.18 -10.12
N VAL A 149 4.29 19.12 -10.55
CA VAL A 149 4.29 17.81 -9.87
C VAL A 149 5.52 16.96 -10.22
N ILE A 150 6.39 17.44 -11.11
CA ILE A 150 7.59 16.73 -11.55
C ILE A 150 8.54 16.53 -10.37
N THR A 151 9.04 15.31 -10.19
CA THR A 151 10.15 15.00 -9.29
C THR A 151 11.46 15.08 -10.07
N PRO A 152 12.29 16.13 -9.88
CA PRO A 152 13.52 16.29 -10.64
C PRO A 152 14.61 15.34 -10.16
N VAL A 153 15.65 15.17 -10.97
CA VAL A 153 16.90 14.52 -10.57
C VAL A 153 18.04 15.55 -10.58
N LEU A 154 18.99 15.38 -9.68
CA LEU A 154 20.28 16.07 -9.72
C LEU A 154 21.26 15.22 -10.54
N ALA A 155 21.70 15.75 -11.68
CA ALA A 155 22.76 15.13 -12.47
C ALA A 155 24.11 15.71 -12.03
N VAL A 156 25.02 14.84 -11.60
CA VAL A 156 26.39 15.20 -11.26
C VAL A 156 27.28 14.90 -12.46
N LEU A 157 27.99 15.92 -12.95
CA LEU A 157 28.95 15.81 -14.05
C LEU A 157 30.34 16.25 -13.61
N SER A 158 31.36 15.69 -14.25
CA SER A 158 32.76 16.14 -14.11
C SER A 158 33.55 15.81 -15.38
N LYS A 159 34.83 16.20 -15.39
CA LYS A 159 35.79 15.79 -16.44
C LYS A 159 36.29 14.34 -16.29
N LYS A 160 35.90 13.64 -15.21
CA LYS A 160 36.33 12.27 -14.93
C LYS A 160 35.38 11.26 -15.57
N LYS A 161 35.90 10.49 -16.53
CA LYS A 161 35.20 9.34 -17.10
C LYS A 161 35.06 8.22 -16.07
N VAL A 162 33.85 7.68 -15.92
CA VAL A 162 33.54 6.54 -15.04
C VAL A 162 32.98 5.36 -15.83
N LYS A 163 33.23 4.14 -15.34
CA LYS A 163 32.60 2.91 -15.87
C LYS A 163 31.24 2.65 -15.20
N GLN A 164 31.17 2.99 -13.92
CA GLN A 164 29.98 2.84 -13.10
C GLN A 164 29.49 4.23 -12.69
N LEU A 165 28.18 4.39 -12.75
CA LEU A 165 27.44 5.59 -12.39
C LEU A 165 26.85 5.38 -10.99
N PHE A 166 26.97 6.38 -10.13
CA PHE A 166 26.35 6.36 -8.81
C PHE A 166 24.88 6.81 -8.90
N VAL A 167 23.98 6.07 -8.25
CA VAL A 167 22.56 6.42 -8.18
C VAL A 167 22.06 6.38 -6.75
N ALA A 168 21.34 7.42 -6.33
CA ALA A 168 20.81 7.53 -4.96
C ALA A 168 19.48 8.28 -4.92
N GLU A 169 18.71 8.11 -3.85
CA GLU A 169 17.50 8.91 -3.57
C GLU A 169 17.67 9.68 -2.27
N LEU A 170 17.20 10.92 -2.25
CA LEU A 170 17.21 11.75 -1.06
C LEU A 170 15.90 11.59 -0.30
N LEU A 171 16.01 11.27 1.00
CA LEU A 171 14.87 10.98 1.87
C LEU A 171 14.77 12.03 3.00
N ASP A 172 15.89 12.32 3.65
CA ASP A 172 15.98 13.26 4.75
C ASP A 172 17.37 13.92 4.81
N GLU A 173 17.51 15.01 5.57
CA GLU A 173 18.75 15.81 5.65
C GLU A 173 19.98 15.00 6.11
N TYR A 174 19.79 14.08 7.06
CA TYR A 174 20.88 13.26 7.59
C TYR A 174 21.34 12.25 6.55
N GLN A 175 20.39 11.53 5.95
CA GLN A 175 20.65 10.54 4.91
C GLN A 175 21.24 11.18 3.65
N ALA A 176 20.77 12.38 3.26
CA ALA A 176 21.32 13.13 2.14
C ALA A 176 22.82 13.40 2.29
N SER A 177 23.26 13.75 3.51
CA SER A 177 24.68 13.91 3.82
C SER A 177 25.44 12.58 3.73
N GLN A 178 24.85 11.48 4.21
CA GLN A 178 25.47 10.14 4.07
C GLN A 178 25.67 9.72 2.61
N VAL A 179 24.71 10.02 1.73
CA VAL A 179 24.81 9.72 0.30
C VAL A 179 26.05 10.35 -0.31
N VAL A 180 26.33 11.62 0.02
CA VAL A 180 27.53 12.31 -0.46
C VAL A 180 28.80 11.63 0.04
N ARG A 181 28.88 11.31 1.34
CA ARG A 181 30.04 10.62 1.91
C ARG A 181 30.27 9.26 1.26
N ASN A 182 29.20 8.53 0.95
CA ASN A 182 29.26 7.26 0.24
C ASN A 182 29.77 7.43 -1.19
N TYR A 183 29.34 8.47 -1.89
CA TYR A 183 29.86 8.82 -3.22
C TYR A 183 31.39 9.07 -3.18
N PHE A 184 31.86 9.97 -2.31
CA PHE A 184 33.29 10.31 -2.23
C PHE A 184 34.17 9.17 -1.70
N SER A 185 33.62 8.27 -0.86
CA SER A 185 34.33 7.08 -0.38
C SER A 185 34.26 5.89 -1.35
N ASN A 186 33.53 5.99 -2.46
CA ASN A 186 33.23 4.90 -3.39
C ASN A 186 32.56 3.69 -2.70
N THR A 187 31.71 3.94 -1.70
CA THR A 187 30.97 2.90 -0.98
C THR A 187 29.70 2.50 -1.73
N ASP A 188 29.53 1.21 -1.99
CA ASP A 188 28.30 0.63 -2.54
C ASP A 188 27.57 -0.20 -1.47
N ASN A 189 26.40 0.27 -1.05
CA ASN A 189 25.58 -0.39 -0.04
C ASN A 189 24.39 -1.15 -0.67
N GLY A 190 24.33 -1.24 -2.00
CA GLY A 190 23.37 -2.04 -2.75
C GLY A 190 21.93 -1.51 -2.75
N ASN A 191 21.68 -0.29 -2.26
CA ASN A 191 20.34 0.29 -2.21
C ASN A 191 20.34 1.79 -2.53
N LEU A 192 19.21 2.30 -3.02
CA LEU A 192 19.07 3.70 -3.40
C LEU A 192 19.15 4.69 -2.22
N ALA A 193 18.73 4.28 -1.02
CA ALA A 193 18.73 5.14 0.18
C ALA A 193 20.13 5.42 0.74
N SER A 194 21.15 4.68 0.35
CA SER A 194 22.55 4.97 0.72
C SER A 194 23.44 5.19 -0.50
N GLY A 195 22.85 5.04 -1.69
CA GLY A 195 23.53 5.05 -2.97
C GLY A 195 24.09 3.69 -3.36
N LYS A 196 24.07 3.43 -4.66
CA LYS A 196 24.65 2.22 -5.28
C LYS A 196 25.23 2.54 -6.65
N TYR A 197 26.07 1.65 -7.17
CA TYR A 197 26.63 1.78 -8.50
C TYR A 197 25.89 0.92 -9.52
N ILE A 198 25.62 1.49 -10.69
CA ILE A 198 25.11 0.78 -11.88
C ILE A 198 26.08 1.00 -13.04
N ASN A 199 26.01 0.19 -14.10
CA ASN A 199 26.80 0.50 -15.30
C ASN A 199 26.31 1.81 -15.90
N ALA A 200 27.23 2.65 -16.39
CA ALA A 200 26.87 3.99 -16.90
C ALA A 200 25.81 3.96 -18.03
N GLY A 201 25.81 2.92 -18.88
CA GLY A 201 24.83 2.75 -19.96
C GLY A 201 23.47 2.19 -19.55
N ASP A 202 23.30 1.80 -18.28
CA ASP A 202 22.08 1.14 -17.79
C ASP A 202 21.09 2.12 -17.12
N TYR A 203 21.39 3.43 -17.11
CA TYR A 203 20.50 4.43 -16.54
C TYR A 203 19.38 4.84 -17.50
N TYR A 204 18.14 4.60 -17.09
CA TYR A 204 16.93 5.02 -17.83
C TYR A 204 15.92 5.79 -16.95
N GLY A 205 16.35 6.23 -15.76
CA GLY A 205 15.52 6.90 -14.75
C GLY A 205 15.21 6.03 -13.51
N PHE A 206 14.85 6.68 -12.40
CA PHE A 206 14.65 6.01 -11.11
C PHE A 206 13.47 5.05 -11.07
N HIS A 207 12.38 5.34 -11.77
CA HIS A 207 11.25 4.40 -11.88
C HIS A 207 11.67 3.06 -12.49
N ARG A 208 12.56 3.06 -13.49
CA ARG A 208 13.09 1.83 -14.11
C ARG A 208 13.97 1.05 -13.14
N ILE A 209 14.81 1.74 -12.38
CA ILE A 209 15.68 1.10 -11.37
C ILE A 209 14.83 0.43 -10.30
N LYS A 210 13.85 1.15 -9.73
CA LYS A 210 12.93 0.64 -8.71
C LYS A 210 12.09 -0.54 -9.22
N ALA A 211 11.60 -0.46 -10.45
CA ALA A 211 10.85 -1.55 -11.07
C ALA A 211 11.69 -2.82 -11.16
N LYS A 212 12.95 -2.70 -11.61
CA LYS A 212 13.88 -3.82 -11.72
C LYS A 212 14.20 -4.45 -10.36
N GLU A 213 14.53 -3.63 -9.34
CA GLU A 213 14.77 -4.12 -7.97
C GLU A 213 13.55 -4.88 -7.41
N ARG A 214 12.34 -4.41 -7.72
CA ARG A 214 11.12 -5.07 -7.24
C ARG A 214 10.84 -6.39 -7.95
N ILE A 215 11.16 -6.50 -9.24
CA ILE A 215 11.07 -7.77 -9.98
C ILE A 215 12.11 -8.76 -9.46
N GLU A 216 13.37 -8.34 -9.28
CA GLU A 216 14.42 -9.18 -8.69
C GLU A 216 14.02 -9.70 -7.29
N CYS A 217 13.37 -8.86 -6.49
CA CYS A 217 12.80 -9.24 -5.21
C CYS A 217 11.72 -10.33 -5.34
N LEU A 218 10.80 -10.20 -6.31
CA LEU A 218 9.77 -11.21 -6.59
C LEU A 218 10.39 -12.55 -6.99
N GLU A 219 11.38 -12.56 -7.87
CA GLU A 219 12.08 -13.79 -8.28
C GLU A 219 12.80 -14.46 -7.11
N SER A 220 13.41 -13.68 -6.22
CA SER A 220 14.09 -14.20 -5.03
C SER A 220 13.14 -14.82 -4.01
N GLN A 221 11.94 -14.24 -3.85
CA GLN A 221 10.92 -14.69 -2.90
C GLN A 221 10.15 -15.89 -3.45
N TYR A 222 9.86 -15.89 -4.75
CA TYR A 222 9.02 -16.88 -5.42
C TYR A 222 9.75 -17.46 -6.62
N LYS A 223 10.35 -18.65 -6.44
CA LYS A 223 11.15 -19.34 -7.48
C LYS A 223 10.39 -19.67 -8.78
N THR A 224 9.07 -19.56 -8.78
CA THR A 224 8.20 -19.79 -9.95
C THR A 224 8.11 -18.57 -10.86
N TYR A 225 8.44 -17.37 -10.37
CA TYR A 225 8.40 -16.13 -11.13
C TYR A 225 9.65 -15.98 -11.99
N LYS A 226 9.44 -15.53 -13.22
CA LYS A 226 10.51 -15.19 -14.17
C LYS A 226 10.22 -13.85 -14.82
N GLU A 227 11.25 -13.03 -14.98
CA GLU A 227 11.22 -11.79 -15.74
C GLU A 227 11.19 -12.06 -17.25
N TYR A 228 10.32 -11.33 -17.95
CA TYR A 228 10.26 -11.27 -19.40
C TYR A 228 10.13 -9.81 -19.85
N CYS A 229 10.63 -9.50 -21.05
CA CYS A 229 10.14 -8.33 -21.76
C CYS A 229 8.78 -8.67 -22.38
N LEU A 230 7.82 -7.76 -22.30
CA LEU A 230 6.49 -7.95 -22.86
C LEU A 230 6.55 -8.27 -24.36
N GLY A 231 7.50 -7.64 -25.08
CA GLY A 231 7.76 -7.95 -26.47
C GLY A 231 8.11 -9.43 -26.74
N ASP A 232 8.65 -10.16 -25.78
CA ASP A 232 9.01 -11.59 -25.93
C ASP A 232 7.81 -12.51 -25.64
N LEU A 233 6.76 -11.96 -25.03
CA LEU A 233 5.49 -12.63 -24.76
C LEU A 233 4.48 -12.44 -25.89
N VAL A 234 4.77 -11.60 -26.89
CA VAL A 234 3.85 -11.30 -28.00
C VAL A 234 3.97 -12.37 -29.08
N VAL A 235 2.82 -12.77 -29.65
CA VAL A 235 2.77 -13.61 -30.85
C VAL A 235 3.52 -12.94 -32.01
N GLN A 236 4.28 -13.73 -32.75
CA GLN A 236 4.89 -13.30 -34.00
C GLN A 236 4.08 -13.84 -35.18
N LYS A 237 3.74 -12.95 -36.11
CA LYS A 237 3.10 -13.30 -37.38
C LYS A 237 3.80 -12.54 -38.49
N ASP A 238 4.18 -13.23 -39.56
CA ASP A 238 4.90 -12.64 -40.70
C ASP A 238 6.19 -11.88 -40.30
N ASN A 239 6.93 -12.41 -39.32
CA ASN A 239 8.12 -11.81 -38.70
C ASN A 239 7.87 -10.48 -37.95
N GLU A 240 6.63 -10.15 -37.63
CA GLU A 240 6.27 -8.96 -36.84
C GLU A 240 5.58 -9.33 -35.52
N LYS A 241 6.03 -8.70 -34.44
CA LYS A 241 5.36 -8.75 -33.13
C LYS A 241 3.98 -8.10 -33.25
N GLN A 242 2.94 -8.85 -32.88
CA GLN A 242 1.53 -8.44 -32.94
C GLN A 242 1.16 -7.41 -31.85
N ILE A 243 1.75 -6.22 -31.99
CA ILE A 243 1.45 -5.01 -31.20
C ILE A 243 0.82 -4.01 -32.16
N ASN A 244 -0.50 -3.90 -32.07
CA ASN A 244 -1.34 -3.22 -33.05
C ASN A 244 -1.83 -1.87 -32.54
N ARG A 245 -2.05 -0.93 -33.47
CA ARG A 245 -2.74 0.34 -33.25
C ARG A 245 -3.81 0.51 -34.34
N VAL A 246 -4.85 1.26 -34.01
CA VAL A 246 -5.89 1.66 -34.97
C VAL A 246 -5.78 3.14 -35.29
N ALA A 247 -6.23 3.55 -36.47
CA ALA A 247 -6.27 4.96 -36.84
C ALA A 247 -7.34 5.71 -36.04
N THR A 248 -7.32 7.05 -36.11
CA THR A 248 -8.30 7.88 -35.41
C THR A 248 -9.71 7.57 -35.91
N GLY A 249 -10.59 7.14 -35.02
CA GLY A 249 -11.99 6.80 -35.33
C GLY A 249 -12.22 5.34 -35.72
N GLU A 250 -11.16 4.55 -35.89
CA GLU A 250 -11.25 3.10 -36.09
C GLU A 250 -11.36 2.36 -34.76
N GLN A 251 -11.77 1.10 -34.82
CA GLN A 251 -12.02 0.25 -33.66
C GLN A 251 -11.21 -1.04 -33.80
N PHE A 252 -10.58 -1.49 -32.72
CA PHE A 252 -10.09 -2.86 -32.62
C PHE A 252 -11.21 -3.89 -32.80
N GLN A 253 -10.83 -5.06 -33.32
CA GLN A 253 -11.60 -6.28 -33.21
C GLN A 253 -11.10 -7.06 -31.99
N GLU A 254 -12.03 -7.67 -31.24
CA GLU A 254 -11.67 -8.51 -30.11
C GLU A 254 -10.81 -9.68 -30.58
N THR A 255 -9.75 -9.96 -29.85
CA THR A 255 -8.77 -11.00 -30.21
C THR A 255 -8.47 -11.83 -28.97
N GLU A 256 -8.41 -13.14 -29.14
CA GLU A 256 -8.10 -14.06 -28.05
C GLU A 256 -6.71 -13.78 -27.46
N ASN A 257 -6.62 -13.86 -26.12
CA ASN A 257 -5.41 -13.59 -25.36
C ASN A 257 -4.73 -12.24 -25.66
N ALA A 258 -5.53 -11.22 -26.01
CA ALA A 258 -5.04 -9.87 -26.19
C ALA A 258 -5.15 -9.05 -24.90
N VAL A 259 -4.19 -8.16 -24.69
CA VAL A 259 -4.21 -7.13 -23.64
C VAL A 259 -4.15 -5.74 -24.28
N TYR A 260 -4.93 -4.80 -23.75
CA TYR A 260 -5.05 -3.45 -24.28
C TYR A 260 -4.42 -2.45 -23.31
N ILE A 261 -3.29 -1.88 -23.73
CA ILE A 261 -2.47 -0.98 -22.92
C ILE A 261 -2.73 0.47 -23.36
N PRO A 262 -3.21 1.36 -22.48
CA PRO A 262 -3.51 2.73 -22.84
C PRO A 262 -2.24 3.51 -23.18
N THR A 263 -2.31 4.35 -24.20
CA THR A 263 -1.17 5.14 -24.69
C THR A 263 -0.93 6.41 -23.87
N ILE A 264 -1.92 6.82 -23.07
CA ILE A 264 -1.98 8.11 -22.37
C ILE A 264 -2.61 7.92 -20.98
N GLY A 265 -1.93 8.44 -19.96
CA GLY A 265 -2.48 8.62 -18.61
C GLY A 265 -2.62 7.35 -17.77
N ASN A 266 -3.24 7.50 -16.59
CA ASN A 266 -3.36 6.45 -15.57
C ASN A 266 -4.55 5.50 -15.79
N SER A 267 -5.01 5.36 -17.03
CA SER A 267 -6.11 4.44 -17.33
C SER A 267 -5.68 2.99 -17.11
N PRO A 268 -6.58 2.10 -16.67
CA PRO A 268 -6.21 0.71 -16.43
C PRO A 268 -5.91 -0.02 -17.73
N VAL A 269 -4.99 -0.98 -17.64
CA VAL A 269 -4.78 -1.99 -18.67
C VAL A 269 -5.94 -2.99 -18.61
N ILE A 270 -6.49 -3.38 -19.75
CA ILE A 270 -7.68 -4.26 -19.81
C ILE A 270 -7.40 -5.48 -20.67
N SER A 271 -8.06 -6.59 -20.39
CA SER A 271 -7.95 -7.86 -21.14
C SER A 271 -9.12 -8.12 -22.09
N LYS A 272 -10.18 -7.28 -22.01
CA LYS A 272 -11.35 -7.33 -22.88
C LYS A 272 -11.72 -5.93 -23.36
N LEU A 273 -12.16 -5.81 -24.62
CA LEU A 273 -12.57 -4.52 -25.19
C LEU A 273 -13.86 -3.97 -24.57
N GLU A 274 -14.72 -4.82 -24.03
CA GLU A 274 -15.95 -4.39 -23.34
C GLU A 274 -15.67 -3.46 -22.15
N ASP A 275 -14.49 -3.58 -21.54
CA ASP A 275 -14.05 -2.75 -20.42
C ASP A 275 -13.38 -1.43 -20.87
N ALA A 276 -13.25 -1.18 -22.18
CA ALA A 276 -12.57 -0.02 -22.71
C ALA A 276 -13.35 1.27 -22.42
N LYS A 277 -12.70 2.20 -21.71
CA LYS A 277 -13.25 3.54 -21.41
C LYS A 277 -12.71 4.63 -22.33
N LEU A 278 -11.55 4.42 -22.93
CA LEU A 278 -10.96 5.35 -23.90
C LEU A 278 -11.35 4.96 -25.33
N LYS A 279 -11.22 5.90 -26.26
CA LYS A 279 -11.32 5.60 -27.69
C LYS A 279 -10.22 4.61 -28.09
N HIS A 280 -10.52 3.67 -28.98
CA HIS A 280 -9.61 2.58 -29.35
C HIS A 280 -8.25 3.07 -29.88
N GLN A 281 -8.18 4.21 -30.57
CA GLN A 281 -6.89 4.79 -31.00
C GLN A 281 -5.92 5.13 -29.85
N ASN A 282 -6.41 5.20 -28.61
CA ASN A 282 -5.63 5.49 -27.41
C ASN A 282 -5.20 4.21 -26.67
N TYR A 283 -5.32 3.04 -27.30
CA TYR A 283 -4.77 1.78 -26.80
C TYR A 283 -3.80 1.17 -27.82
N PHE A 284 -2.85 0.40 -27.32
CA PHE A 284 -2.21 -0.65 -28.08
C PHE A 284 -2.88 -1.98 -27.77
N GLN A 285 -3.22 -2.75 -28.79
CA GLN A 285 -3.62 -4.15 -28.65
C GLN A 285 -2.36 -5.02 -28.75
N VAL A 286 -2.05 -5.77 -27.70
CA VAL A 286 -0.89 -6.66 -27.62
C VAL A 286 -1.40 -8.09 -27.55
N VAL A 287 -1.14 -8.88 -28.59
CA VAL A 287 -1.61 -10.28 -28.68
C VAL A 287 -0.55 -11.21 -28.06
N LEU A 288 -0.89 -11.84 -26.95
CA LEU A 288 0.05 -12.64 -26.15
C LEU A 288 0.10 -14.10 -26.64
N GLY A 289 1.29 -14.68 -26.62
CA GLY A 289 1.50 -16.11 -26.87
C GLY A 289 1.21 -16.98 -25.64
N ASP A 290 1.50 -18.28 -25.76
CA ASP A 290 1.05 -19.31 -24.82
C ASP A 290 1.70 -19.26 -23.43
N LEU A 291 2.73 -18.43 -23.23
CA LEU A 291 3.42 -18.27 -21.94
C LEU A 291 2.68 -17.34 -20.97
N ALA A 292 1.75 -16.54 -21.46
CA ALA A 292 1.08 -15.50 -20.68
C ALA A 292 -0.43 -15.50 -20.89
N ILE A 293 -1.18 -15.29 -19.81
CA ILE A 293 -2.63 -15.11 -19.84
C ILE A 293 -2.93 -13.61 -19.79
N ASN A 294 -3.74 -13.10 -20.72
CA ASN A 294 -4.09 -11.69 -20.82
C ASN A 294 -4.68 -11.09 -19.53
N ASP A 295 -5.59 -11.79 -18.84
CA ASP A 295 -6.16 -11.36 -17.57
C ASP A 295 -5.08 -11.19 -16.48
N TYR A 296 -4.09 -12.08 -16.46
CA TYR A 296 -2.96 -11.98 -15.54
C TYR A 296 -2.11 -10.77 -15.89
N VAL A 297 -1.73 -10.61 -17.17
CA VAL A 297 -0.90 -9.49 -17.63
C VAL A 297 -1.59 -8.14 -17.39
N ALA A 298 -2.89 -8.04 -17.65
CA ALA A 298 -3.68 -6.85 -17.34
C ALA A 298 -3.68 -6.55 -15.83
N SER A 299 -3.91 -7.57 -15.00
CA SER A 299 -3.89 -7.43 -13.53
C SER A 299 -2.50 -7.03 -13.02
N PHE A 300 -1.44 -7.60 -13.59
CA PHE A 300 -0.06 -7.27 -13.26
C PHE A 300 0.23 -5.80 -13.56
N PHE A 301 -0.10 -5.30 -14.76
CA PHE A 301 0.11 -3.90 -15.11
C PHE A 301 -0.74 -2.91 -14.30
N ASN A 302 -1.89 -3.35 -13.78
CA ASN A 302 -2.71 -2.55 -12.87
C ASN A 302 -2.22 -2.54 -11.42
N SER A 303 -1.29 -3.43 -11.05
CA SER A 303 -0.64 -3.43 -9.73
C SER A 303 0.28 -2.21 -9.56
N THR A 304 0.71 -1.95 -8.32
CA THR A 304 1.67 -0.88 -8.02
C THR A 304 2.97 -1.01 -8.81
N LEU A 305 3.49 -2.24 -8.95
CA LEU A 305 4.69 -2.52 -9.73
C LEU A 305 4.46 -2.32 -11.22
N GLY A 306 3.34 -2.82 -11.73
CA GLY A 306 2.96 -2.69 -13.13
C GLY A 306 2.84 -1.24 -13.58
N LYS A 307 2.18 -0.40 -12.78
CA LYS A 307 2.07 1.04 -13.02
C LYS A 307 3.44 1.71 -13.03
N LEU A 308 4.29 1.39 -12.05
CA LEU A 308 5.66 1.91 -12.00
C LEU A 308 6.47 1.54 -13.26
N ILE A 309 6.28 0.34 -13.80
CA ILE A 309 6.90 -0.09 -15.06
C ILE A 309 6.39 0.75 -16.21
N ILE A 310 5.07 0.91 -16.36
CA ILE A 310 4.48 1.75 -17.42
C ILE A 310 4.98 3.19 -17.32
N ASP A 311 4.95 3.78 -16.13
CA ASP A 311 5.41 5.14 -15.87
C ASP A 311 6.88 5.31 -16.26
N SER A 312 7.73 4.31 -15.98
CA SER A 312 9.16 4.32 -16.34
C SER A 312 9.43 4.35 -17.85
N LEU A 313 8.48 3.86 -18.65
CA LEU A 313 8.62 3.72 -20.10
C LEU A 313 8.15 4.98 -20.84
N THR A 314 7.19 5.70 -20.25
CA THR A 314 6.58 6.85 -20.90
C THR A 314 7.61 7.95 -21.23
N SER A 315 7.43 8.55 -22.41
CA SER A 315 8.25 9.66 -22.89
C SER A 315 7.41 10.94 -22.93
N GLY A 316 7.92 12.02 -22.31
CA GLY A 316 7.26 13.33 -22.29
C GLY A 316 7.30 13.99 -20.91
N SER A 317 7.53 15.30 -20.85
CA SER A 317 7.64 16.08 -19.61
C SER A 317 6.29 16.48 -19.00
N PHE A 318 5.22 16.53 -19.80
CA PHE A 318 3.89 16.97 -19.36
C PHE A 318 2.77 15.95 -19.64
N ILE A 319 2.81 15.25 -20.77
CA ILE A 319 1.87 14.16 -21.08
C ILE A 319 2.69 12.90 -21.43
N PRO A 320 2.66 11.87 -20.58
CA PRO A 320 3.36 10.63 -20.84
C PRO A 320 2.73 9.90 -22.03
N HIS A 321 3.54 9.62 -23.06
CA HIS A 321 3.13 8.82 -24.21
C HIS A 321 3.96 7.54 -24.33
N LEU A 322 3.28 6.42 -24.58
CA LEU A 322 3.92 5.16 -24.95
C LEU A 322 4.01 5.02 -26.47
N ASN A 323 5.17 4.57 -26.95
CA ASN A 323 5.37 4.09 -28.32
C ASN A 323 5.50 2.56 -28.36
N LYS A 324 5.55 1.96 -29.56
CA LYS A 324 5.61 0.50 -29.72
C LYS A 324 6.87 -0.11 -29.08
N ARG A 325 8.02 0.55 -29.22
CA ARG A 325 9.30 0.10 -28.64
C ARG A 325 9.27 0.13 -27.12
N ASP A 326 8.62 1.15 -26.54
CA ASP A 326 8.43 1.25 -25.10
C ASP A 326 7.65 0.04 -24.57
N ILE A 327 6.57 -0.34 -25.26
CA ILE A 327 5.77 -1.52 -24.91
C ILE A 327 6.57 -2.81 -25.03
N GLU A 328 7.36 -2.96 -26.09
CA GLU A 328 8.20 -4.15 -26.27
C GLU A 328 9.21 -4.33 -25.13
N GLN A 329 9.69 -3.23 -24.53
CA GLN A 329 10.67 -3.23 -23.44
C GLN A 329 10.04 -3.21 -22.03
N ALA A 330 8.71 -3.24 -21.94
CA ALA A 330 8.02 -3.32 -20.67
C ALA A 330 8.36 -4.63 -19.97
N LEU A 331 8.77 -4.56 -18.71
CA LEU A 331 9.09 -5.77 -17.94
C LEU A 331 7.79 -6.38 -17.40
N VAL A 332 7.71 -7.70 -17.40
CA VAL A 332 6.59 -8.46 -16.82
C VAL A 332 7.16 -9.65 -16.07
N ALA A 333 6.78 -9.79 -14.80
CA ALA A 333 7.10 -10.97 -14.02
C ALA A 333 5.95 -11.98 -14.16
N LEU A 334 6.24 -13.16 -14.70
CA LEU A 334 5.24 -14.22 -14.90
C LEU A 334 5.54 -15.42 -14.00
N PRO A 335 4.56 -15.91 -13.22
CA PRO A 335 4.60 -17.24 -12.64
C PRO A 335 4.27 -18.32 -13.69
N GLY A 336 4.32 -19.59 -13.30
CA GLY A 336 3.87 -20.69 -14.16
C GLY A 336 2.40 -20.57 -14.57
N LEU A 337 2.00 -21.14 -15.72
CA LEU A 337 0.64 -20.98 -16.27
C LEU A 337 -0.47 -21.41 -15.31
N ASP A 338 -0.28 -22.48 -14.55
CA ASP A 338 -1.27 -22.94 -13.57
C ASP A 338 -1.45 -21.93 -12.43
N GLU A 339 -0.35 -21.32 -11.99
CA GLU A 339 -0.35 -20.27 -10.97
C GLU A 339 -0.98 -18.97 -11.53
N GLN A 340 -0.71 -18.60 -12.78
CA GLN A 340 -1.39 -17.49 -13.46
C GLN A 340 -2.92 -17.71 -13.47
N LYS A 341 -3.39 -18.91 -13.86
CA LYS A 341 -4.83 -19.26 -13.84
C LYS A 341 -5.43 -19.14 -12.44
N HIS A 342 -4.74 -19.64 -11.42
CA HIS A 342 -5.21 -19.57 -10.05
C HIS A 342 -5.33 -18.13 -9.55
N ILE A 343 -4.35 -17.27 -9.87
CA ILE A 343 -4.36 -15.84 -9.53
C ILE A 343 -5.53 -15.15 -10.22
N VAL A 344 -5.74 -15.39 -11.52
CA VAL A 344 -6.86 -14.82 -12.29
C VAL A 344 -8.21 -15.24 -11.69
N GLN A 345 -8.40 -16.52 -11.39
CA GLN A 345 -9.63 -17.01 -10.75
C GLN A 345 -9.87 -16.36 -9.38
N THR A 346 -8.81 -16.17 -8.59
CA THR A 346 -8.89 -15.50 -7.29
C THR A 346 -9.29 -14.03 -7.44
N HIS A 347 -8.68 -13.33 -8.41
CA HIS A 347 -9.06 -11.95 -8.75
C HIS A 347 -10.51 -11.84 -9.19
N HIS A 348 -11.01 -12.79 -9.98
CA HIS A 348 -12.40 -12.82 -10.41
C HIS A 348 -13.36 -12.93 -9.21
N LYS A 349 -13.11 -13.87 -8.29
CA LYS A 349 -13.92 -14.00 -7.05
C LYS A 349 -13.90 -12.73 -6.20
N LEU A 350 -12.74 -12.07 -6.10
CA LEU A 350 -12.64 -10.78 -5.39
C LEU A 350 -13.44 -9.68 -6.08
N HIS A 351 -13.49 -9.68 -7.42
CA HIS A 351 -14.29 -8.74 -8.17
C HIS A 351 -15.80 -8.99 -7.97
N GLU A 352 -16.25 -10.25 -8.08
CA GLU A 352 -17.64 -10.63 -7.80
C GLU A 352 -18.08 -10.18 -6.40
N LEU A 353 -17.22 -10.36 -5.39
CA LEU A 353 -17.46 -9.90 -4.03
C LEU A 353 -17.64 -8.38 -3.95
N LYS A 354 -16.79 -7.61 -4.61
CA LYS A 354 -16.90 -6.14 -4.66
C LYS A 354 -18.18 -5.69 -5.35
N VAL A 355 -18.58 -6.35 -6.43
CA VAL A 355 -19.83 -6.06 -7.13
C VAL A 355 -21.03 -6.36 -6.23
N ALA A 356 -21.03 -7.48 -5.50
CA ALA A 356 -22.06 -7.80 -4.54
C ALA A 356 -22.16 -6.75 -3.41
N ILE A 357 -21.01 -6.33 -2.86
CA ILE A 357 -20.96 -5.27 -1.83
C ILE A 357 -21.53 -3.95 -2.35
N ASN A 358 -21.14 -3.52 -3.56
CA ASN A 358 -21.68 -2.30 -4.17
C ASN A 358 -23.19 -2.40 -4.44
N THR A 359 -23.69 -3.61 -4.74
CA THR A 359 -25.12 -3.87 -4.91
C THR A 359 -25.86 -3.71 -3.59
N PHE A 360 -25.33 -4.26 -2.49
CA PHE A 360 -25.90 -4.06 -1.16
C PHE A 360 -25.95 -2.58 -0.76
N ASP A 361 -24.90 -1.81 -1.05
CA ASP A 361 -24.88 -0.36 -0.79
C ASP A 361 -26.00 0.38 -1.55
N ALA A 362 -26.19 0.04 -2.82
CA ALA A 362 -27.26 0.61 -3.64
C ALA A 362 -28.67 0.21 -3.15
N GLU A 363 -28.86 -1.03 -2.66
CA GLU A 363 -30.14 -1.51 -2.13
C GLU A 363 -30.50 -0.85 -0.79
N LEU A 364 -29.52 -0.65 0.10
CA LEU A 364 -29.70 0.02 1.39
C LEU A 364 -30.23 1.44 1.23
N ALA A 365 -29.81 2.15 0.18
CA ALA A 365 -30.28 3.50 -0.12
C ALA A 365 -31.77 3.58 -0.47
N ILE A 366 -32.41 2.47 -0.87
CA ILE A 366 -33.77 2.46 -1.44
C ILE A 366 -34.74 1.63 -0.56
N ASN A 367 -34.26 0.65 0.20
CA ASN A 367 -35.12 -0.28 0.92
C ASN A 367 -34.75 -0.43 2.42
N PRO A 368 -35.39 0.32 3.34
CA PRO A 368 -35.07 0.26 4.76
C PRO A 368 -35.45 -1.07 5.42
N THR A 369 -36.30 -1.90 4.80
CA THR A 369 -36.82 -3.15 5.40
C THR A 369 -35.86 -4.35 5.22
N SER A 370 -34.96 -4.31 4.22
CA SER A 370 -33.91 -5.34 4.02
C SER A 370 -32.63 -5.08 4.83
N SER A 371 -32.54 -3.93 5.50
CA SER A 371 -31.36 -3.48 6.24
C SER A 371 -30.86 -4.49 7.27
N ASN A 372 -31.76 -5.13 8.05
CA ASN A 372 -31.36 -6.10 9.07
C ASN A 372 -30.78 -7.40 8.49
N ALA A 373 -31.32 -7.89 7.37
CA ALA A 373 -30.81 -9.10 6.73
C ALA A 373 -29.45 -8.87 6.05
N ILE A 374 -29.31 -7.71 5.38
CA ILE A 374 -28.04 -7.27 4.78
C ILE A 374 -26.99 -7.05 5.86
N LEU A 375 -27.36 -6.40 6.98
CA LEU A 375 -26.46 -6.21 8.12
C LEU A 375 -25.98 -7.55 8.69
N GLY A 376 -26.87 -8.53 8.85
CA GLY A 376 -26.46 -9.87 9.31
C GLY A 376 -25.48 -10.56 8.35
N GLN A 377 -25.68 -10.44 7.04
CA GLN A 377 -24.73 -10.96 6.04
C GLN A 377 -23.38 -10.24 6.10
N LEU A 378 -23.38 -8.91 6.25
CA LEU A 378 -22.16 -8.12 6.39
C LEU A 378 -21.41 -8.47 7.68
N ASP A 379 -22.12 -8.66 8.79
CA ASP A 379 -21.53 -9.06 10.06
C ASP A 379 -20.83 -10.43 9.92
N MET A 380 -21.47 -11.43 9.28
CA MET A 380 -20.81 -12.72 9.00
C MET A 380 -19.54 -12.57 8.15
N MET A 381 -19.57 -11.70 7.13
CA MET A 381 -18.42 -11.44 6.27
C MET A 381 -17.29 -10.75 7.04
N LEU A 382 -17.63 -9.75 7.87
CA LEU A 382 -16.69 -9.03 8.72
C LEU A 382 -16.08 -9.96 9.80
N GLU A 383 -16.84 -10.94 10.30
CA GLU A 383 -16.34 -11.95 11.23
C GLU A 383 -15.31 -12.85 10.55
N ALA A 384 -15.60 -13.32 9.33
CA ALA A 384 -14.70 -14.19 8.58
C ALA A 384 -13.35 -13.54 8.26
N ILE A 385 -13.31 -12.20 8.10
CA ILE A 385 -12.07 -11.44 7.89
C ILE A 385 -11.47 -10.86 9.17
N GLY A 386 -12.05 -11.17 10.34
CA GLY A 386 -11.55 -10.71 11.64
C GLY A 386 -11.70 -9.20 11.90
N ALA A 387 -12.60 -8.53 11.19
CA ALA A 387 -12.80 -7.08 11.27
C ALA A 387 -13.86 -6.63 12.30
N LEU A 388 -14.67 -7.55 12.84
CA LEU A 388 -15.63 -7.25 13.89
C LEU A 388 -14.96 -7.11 15.26
N THR A 389 -15.26 -6.02 15.96
CA THR A 389 -14.88 -5.89 17.37
C THR A 389 -15.79 -6.74 18.25
N ASP A 390 -15.35 -7.04 19.47
CA ASP A 390 -16.18 -7.75 20.45
C ASP A 390 -17.49 -7.01 20.77
N ALA A 391 -17.47 -5.67 20.72
CA ALA A 391 -18.66 -4.86 20.92
C ALA A 391 -19.68 -5.06 19.80
N ASP A 392 -19.21 -5.15 18.55
CA ASP A 392 -20.08 -5.37 17.39
C ASP A 392 -20.70 -6.78 17.43
N LYS A 393 -19.94 -7.79 17.88
CA LYS A 393 -20.47 -9.15 18.12
C LYS A 393 -21.61 -9.12 19.13
N VAL A 394 -21.46 -8.41 20.25
CA VAL A 394 -22.54 -8.26 21.24
C VAL A 394 -23.76 -7.58 20.63
N ARG A 395 -23.57 -6.49 19.86
CA ARG A 395 -24.68 -5.82 19.17
C ARG A 395 -25.36 -6.73 18.14
N GLY A 396 -24.62 -7.61 17.47
CA GLY A 396 -25.17 -8.66 16.60
C GLY A 396 -26.09 -9.60 17.38
N LEU A 397 -25.58 -10.21 18.46
CA LEU A 397 -26.34 -11.11 19.33
C LEU A 397 -27.60 -10.45 19.91
N VAL A 398 -27.50 -9.19 20.36
CA VAL A 398 -28.66 -8.45 20.90
C VAL A 398 -29.74 -8.24 19.82
N ARG A 399 -29.34 -8.01 18.56
CA ARG A 399 -30.28 -7.87 17.43
C ARG A 399 -30.95 -9.18 17.04
N GLU A 400 -30.26 -10.32 17.20
CA GLU A 400 -30.84 -11.66 16.97
C GLU A 400 -31.98 -11.98 17.96
N GLY A 401 -31.88 -11.45 19.18
CA GLY A 401 -32.86 -11.67 20.25
C GLY A 401 -32.69 -13.01 20.97
N GLU A 402 -33.42 -13.19 22.07
CA GLU A 402 -33.35 -14.45 22.84
C GLU A 402 -33.79 -15.65 22.00
N SER A 403 -33.10 -16.76 22.19
CA SER A 403 -33.32 -17.99 21.45
C SER A 403 -33.01 -19.23 22.29
N LYS A 404 -33.06 -20.41 21.67
CA LYS A 404 -32.60 -21.65 22.29
C LYS A 404 -31.12 -21.57 22.70
N TYR A 405 -30.32 -20.77 22.00
CA TYR A 405 -28.86 -20.68 22.16
C TYR A 405 -28.39 -19.32 22.71
N LEU A 406 -29.30 -18.41 23.01
CA LEU A 406 -28.98 -17.06 23.48
C LEU A 406 -29.98 -16.63 24.56
N GLU A 407 -29.50 -16.27 25.74
CA GLU A 407 -30.31 -15.78 26.86
C GLU A 407 -29.79 -14.42 27.34
N PHE A 408 -30.69 -13.50 27.67
CA PHE A 408 -30.37 -12.20 28.26
C PHE A 408 -30.66 -12.17 29.76
N LYS A 409 -29.83 -11.45 30.51
CA LYS A 409 -30.05 -11.09 31.91
C LYS A 409 -29.67 -9.64 32.13
N GLU A 410 -30.54 -8.90 32.79
CA GLU A 410 -30.33 -7.48 33.06
C GLU A 410 -29.15 -7.24 34.02
N THR A 411 -29.02 -8.06 35.06
CA THR A 411 -27.97 -7.98 36.09
C THR A 411 -27.48 -9.38 36.49
N LEU A 412 -26.33 -9.46 37.17
CA LEU A 412 -25.83 -10.72 37.73
C LEU A 412 -26.39 -11.00 39.13
N SER A 413 -26.55 -9.94 39.94
CA SER A 413 -27.04 -10.09 41.33
C SER A 413 -27.79 -8.87 41.87
N LEU A 414 -27.79 -7.74 41.14
CA LEU A 414 -28.45 -6.50 41.56
C LEU A 414 -29.94 -6.56 41.26
N ASP A 415 -30.77 -6.49 42.30
CA ASP A 415 -32.20 -6.18 42.13
C ASP A 415 -32.35 -4.69 41.87
N VAL A 416 -32.72 -4.33 40.64
CA VAL A 416 -32.82 -2.92 40.21
C VAL A 416 -33.89 -2.14 40.98
N LYS A 417 -34.89 -2.81 41.58
CA LYS A 417 -35.94 -2.17 42.39
C LYS A 417 -35.50 -2.02 43.84
N LYS A 418 -34.99 -3.08 44.45
CA LYS A 418 -34.57 -3.07 45.87
C LYS A 418 -33.21 -2.43 46.10
N GLN A 419 -32.40 -2.33 45.04
CA GLN A 419 -31.05 -1.80 45.10
C GLN A 419 -30.15 -2.61 46.05
N THR A 420 -30.42 -3.91 46.19
CA THR A 420 -29.70 -4.87 47.04
C THR A 420 -29.19 -6.05 46.22
N LYS A 421 -28.24 -6.78 46.78
CA LYS A 421 -27.72 -8.01 46.20
C LYS A 421 -28.66 -9.17 46.55
N GLU A 422 -29.19 -9.86 45.56
CA GLU A 422 -30.22 -10.88 45.76
C GLU A 422 -29.82 -12.22 45.15
N LYS A 423 -29.91 -13.29 45.96
CA LYS A 423 -29.51 -14.65 45.56
C LYS A 423 -30.35 -15.20 44.40
N TYR A 424 -31.64 -14.87 44.32
CA TYR A 424 -32.51 -15.40 43.27
C TYR A 424 -32.10 -14.93 41.86
N ILE A 425 -31.44 -13.77 41.74
CA ILE A 425 -30.91 -13.23 40.47
C ILE A 425 -29.65 -13.99 40.07
N GLU A 426 -28.74 -14.23 41.03
CA GLU A 426 -27.56 -15.07 40.82
C GLU A 426 -27.97 -16.47 40.36
N ASP A 427 -28.97 -17.05 41.01
CA ASP A 427 -29.52 -18.36 40.67
C ASP A 427 -30.05 -18.37 39.23
N SER A 428 -30.68 -17.28 38.77
CA SER A 428 -31.20 -17.19 37.40
C SER A 428 -30.09 -17.27 36.35
N ALA A 429 -28.96 -16.58 36.56
CA ALA A 429 -27.84 -16.64 35.63
C ALA A 429 -27.19 -18.03 35.63
N LEU A 430 -26.96 -18.61 36.80
CA LEU A 430 -26.29 -19.91 36.92
C LEU A 430 -27.16 -21.09 36.48
N LYS A 431 -28.48 -21.03 36.67
CA LYS A 431 -29.43 -21.99 36.08
C LYS A 431 -29.28 -22.04 34.57
N THR A 432 -29.11 -20.89 33.94
CA THR A 432 -28.94 -20.78 32.49
C THR A 432 -27.63 -21.42 32.04
N VAL A 433 -26.52 -21.15 32.73
CA VAL A 433 -25.21 -21.79 32.46
C VAL A 433 -25.34 -23.31 32.56
N VAL A 434 -25.90 -23.83 33.65
CA VAL A 434 -26.08 -25.28 33.84
C VAL A 434 -26.99 -25.87 32.76
N ALA A 435 -28.06 -25.17 32.38
CA ALA A 435 -28.96 -25.59 31.32
C ALA A 435 -28.28 -25.66 29.95
N PHE A 436 -27.43 -24.69 29.58
CA PHE A 436 -26.65 -24.73 28.34
C PHE A 436 -25.65 -25.89 28.33
N LEU A 437 -24.91 -26.09 29.43
CA LEU A 437 -23.98 -27.21 29.56
C LEU A 437 -24.67 -28.57 29.41
N ASN A 438 -25.90 -28.70 29.93
CA ASN A 438 -26.68 -29.94 29.87
C ASN A 438 -27.45 -30.15 28.56
N THR A 439 -27.39 -29.19 27.63
CA THR A 439 -28.09 -29.24 26.35
C THR A 439 -27.12 -28.99 25.19
N ASP A 440 -27.47 -28.14 24.22
CA ASP A 440 -26.69 -27.96 22.99
C ASP A 440 -25.63 -26.85 23.10
N GLY A 441 -25.34 -26.38 24.32
CA GLY A 441 -24.57 -25.16 24.54
C GLY A 441 -25.39 -23.88 24.30
N GLY A 442 -24.72 -22.73 24.39
CA GLY A 442 -25.35 -21.43 24.19
C GLY A 442 -24.54 -20.27 24.76
N LYS A 443 -25.08 -19.07 24.60
CA LYS A 443 -24.50 -17.80 25.04
C LYS A 443 -25.43 -17.13 26.03
N LEU A 444 -24.86 -16.62 27.11
CA LEU A 444 -25.56 -15.81 28.10
C LEU A 444 -24.96 -14.39 28.08
N LEU A 445 -25.79 -13.39 27.80
CA LEU A 445 -25.42 -11.98 27.91
C LEU A 445 -25.99 -11.40 29.20
N ILE A 446 -25.13 -10.89 30.06
CA ILE A 446 -25.51 -10.23 31.32
C ILE A 446 -25.18 -8.74 31.24
N GLY A 447 -26.16 -7.89 31.57
CA GLY A 447 -26.17 -6.45 31.31
C GLY A 447 -27.12 -6.03 30.19
N VAL A 448 -27.99 -6.94 29.72
CA VAL A 448 -28.96 -6.70 28.63
C VAL A 448 -30.35 -7.04 29.14
N SER A 449 -31.33 -6.14 28.95
CA SER A 449 -32.72 -6.42 29.31
C SER A 449 -33.39 -7.41 28.35
N ASP A 450 -34.51 -8.00 28.77
CA ASP A 450 -35.36 -8.86 27.94
C ASP A 450 -35.86 -8.17 26.65
N THR A 451 -35.86 -6.82 26.61
CA THR A 451 -36.23 -6.03 25.43
C THR A 451 -35.08 -5.80 24.45
N GLY A 452 -33.87 -6.31 24.75
CA GLY A 452 -32.65 -6.06 23.98
C GLY A 452 -31.97 -4.72 24.32
N ALA A 453 -32.47 -3.95 25.30
CA ALA A 453 -31.77 -2.74 25.74
C ALA A 453 -30.46 -3.08 26.47
N ILE A 454 -29.34 -2.52 26.01
CA ILE A 454 -28.02 -2.64 26.64
C ILE A 454 -27.96 -1.70 27.85
N LEU A 455 -28.02 -2.25 29.05
CA LEU A 455 -28.07 -1.50 30.31
C LEU A 455 -26.69 -1.40 30.97
N GLY A 456 -25.89 -2.46 30.88
CA GLY A 456 -24.55 -2.54 31.43
C GLY A 456 -24.52 -2.96 32.91
N LEU A 457 -23.38 -3.50 33.33
CA LEU A 457 -23.12 -3.96 34.70
C LEU A 457 -22.41 -2.92 35.57
N ASN A 458 -22.14 -1.72 35.03
CA ASN A 458 -21.36 -0.68 35.70
C ASN A 458 -21.89 -0.36 37.10
N VAL A 459 -23.21 -0.16 37.24
CA VAL A 459 -23.86 0.13 38.53
C VAL A 459 -23.66 -1.01 39.53
N GLU A 460 -23.79 -2.26 39.07
CA GLU A 460 -23.60 -3.43 39.93
C GLU A 460 -22.14 -3.55 40.39
N ILE A 461 -21.20 -3.42 39.45
CA ILE A 461 -19.77 -3.51 39.69
C ILE A 461 -19.34 -2.42 40.69
N ASP A 462 -19.73 -1.16 40.47
CA ASP A 462 -19.38 -0.04 41.34
C ASP A 462 -19.94 -0.21 42.75
N LYS A 463 -21.11 -0.84 42.88
CA LYS A 463 -21.78 -1.00 44.16
C LYS A 463 -21.19 -2.15 44.97
N PHE A 464 -20.98 -3.32 44.37
CA PHE A 464 -20.65 -4.55 45.10
C PHE A 464 -19.20 -4.98 45.00
N ASP A 465 -18.52 -4.67 43.89
CA ASP A 465 -17.18 -5.19 43.61
C ASP A 465 -16.10 -4.09 43.66
N LYS A 466 -16.47 -2.83 43.36
CA LYS A 466 -15.58 -1.64 43.29
C LYS A 466 -14.56 -1.66 42.14
N SER A 467 -14.38 -2.79 41.48
CA SER A 467 -13.55 -2.92 40.27
C SER A 467 -13.99 -4.10 39.42
N LEU A 468 -13.67 -4.04 38.13
CA LEU A 468 -13.96 -5.11 37.18
C LEU A 468 -13.28 -6.45 37.55
N ASP A 469 -12.03 -6.39 38.02
CA ASP A 469 -11.29 -7.60 38.44
C ASP A 469 -11.98 -8.35 39.58
N LYS A 470 -12.53 -7.61 40.55
CA LYS A 470 -13.26 -8.20 41.67
C LYS A 470 -14.59 -8.80 41.23
N PHE A 471 -15.26 -8.17 40.27
CA PHE A 471 -16.46 -8.72 39.64
C PHE A 471 -16.15 -10.04 38.91
N LEU A 472 -15.09 -10.10 38.11
CA LEU A 472 -14.66 -11.33 37.43
C LEU A 472 -14.26 -12.43 38.42
N LEU A 473 -13.61 -12.06 39.53
CA LEU A 473 -13.29 -13.01 40.60
C LEU A 473 -14.56 -13.55 41.27
N ARG A 474 -15.57 -12.71 41.48
CA ARG A 474 -16.88 -13.11 42.01
C ARG A 474 -17.60 -14.07 41.06
N TRP A 475 -17.63 -13.78 39.77
CA TRP A 475 -18.15 -14.70 38.75
C TRP A 475 -17.41 -16.04 38.75
N LYS A 476 -16.07 -16.03 38.74
CA LYS A 476 -15.24 -17.23 38.82
C LYS A 476 -15.58 -18.07 40.06
N ASN A 477 -15.78 -17.44 41.21
CA ASN A 477 -16.17 -18.13 42.44
C ASN A 477 -17.57 -18.74 42.36
N PHE A 478 -18.52 -18.10 41.66
CA PHE A 478 -19.82 -18.73 41.40
C PHE A 478 -19.68 -19.97 40.54
N VAL A 479 -18.96 -19.90 39.41
CA VAL A 479 -18.73 -21.07 38.56
C VAL A 479 -18.03 -22.18 39.35
N LYS A 480 -16.96 -21.84 40.09
CA LYS A 480 -16.22 -22.79 40.94
C LYS A 480 -17.10 -23.50 41.97
N ASN A 481 -17.82 -22.74 42.78
CA ASN A 481 -18.47 -23.26 43.97
C ASN A 481 -19.86 -23.83 43.69
N ARG A 482 -20.53 -23.38 42.62
CA ARG A 482 -21.93 -23.69 42.35
C ARG A 482 -22.14 -24.55 41.10
N VAL A 483 -21.26 -24.46 40.10
CA VAL A 483 -21.32 -25.28 38.86
C VAL A 483 -20.29 -26.41 38.92
N GLY A 484 -19.08 -26.11 39.36
CA GLY A 484 -18.00 -27.06 39.60
C GLY A 484 -16.83 -26.92 38.62
N GLU A 485 -15.61 -27.09 39.14
CA GLU A 485 -14.36 -26.83 38.39
C GLU A 485 -14.18 -27.73 37.16
N ALA A 486 -14.76 -28.94 37.19
CA ALA A 486 -14.66 -29.88 36.09
C ALA A 486 -15.39 -29.41 34.81
N PHE A 487 -16.15 -28.31 34.87
CA PHE A 487 -16.83 -27.71 33.70
C PHE A 487 -16.09 -26.49 33.12
N TYR A 488 -14.97 -26.04 33.71
CA TYR A 488 -14.20 -24.92 33.17
C TYR A 488 -13.83 -25.04 31.69
N PRO A 489 -13.48 -26.23 31.16
CA PRO A 489 -13.16 -26.35 29.73
C PRO A 489 -14.34 -26.07 28.78
N PHE A 490 -15.57 -26.06 29.29
CA PHE A 490 -16.80 -25.86 28.52
C PHE A 490 -17.46 -24.50 28.80
N ILE A 491 -16.79 -23.61 29.55
CA ILE A 491 -17.30 -22.29 29.91
C ILE A 491 -16.21 -21.26 29.62
N GLU A 492 -16.41 -20.48 28.58
CA GLU A 492 -15.62 -19.27 28.33
C GLU A 492 -16.43 -18.04 28.74
N TYR A 493 -15.76 -17.02 29.27
CA TYR A 493 -16.43 -15.77 29.60
C TYR A 493 -15.51 -14.58 29.46
N LYS A 494 -16.09 -13.45 29.04
CA LYS A 494 -15.39 -12.18 28.92
C LYS A 494 -16.31 -11.01 29.21
N VAL A 495 -15.75 -9.93 29.74
CA VAL A 495 -16.46 -8.66 29.85
C VAL A 495 -16.12 -7.79 28.65
N ILE A 496 -17.15 -7.36 27.95
CA ILE A 496 -17.07 -6.58 26.73
C ILE A 496 -17.62 -5.19 27.05
N ASN A 497 -16.87 -4.15 26.68
CA ASN A 497 -17.35 -2.77 26.76
C ASN A 497 -18.11 -2.43 25.47
N VAL A 498 -19.39 -2.08 25.60
CA VAL A 498 -20.23 -1.60 24.51
C VAL A 498 -20.75 -0.21 24.90
N ASP A 499 -20.27 0.83 24.24
CA ASP A 499 -20.69 2.23 24.51
C ASP A 499 -20.58 2.61 26.01
N ASP A 500 -19.41 2.35 26.60
CA ASP A 500 -19.07 2.56 28.01
C ASP A 500 -19.87 1.70 29.01
N LYS A 501 -20.59 0.69 28.52
CA LYS A 501 -21.34 -0.28 29.35
C LYS A 501 -20.66 -1.64 29.34
N TYR A 502 -20.41 -2.18 30.52
CA TYR A 502 -19.83 -3.51 30.68
C TYR A 502 -20.89 -4.60 30.53
N ILE A 503 -20.68 -5.53 29.59
CA ILE A 503 -21.53 -6.69 29.35
C ILE A 503 -20.70 -7.95 29.60
N LEU A 504 -21.19 -8.86 30.43
CA LEU A 504 -20.55 -10.16 30.63
C LEU A 504 -21.16 -11.13 29.61
N LEU A 505 -20.35 -11.56 28.64
CA LEU A 505 -20.66 -12.64 27.72
C LEU A 505 -20.11 -13.95 28.29
N VAL A 506 -20.96 -14.94 28.44
CA VAL A 506 -20.60 -16.30 28.85
C VAL A 506 -20.98 -17.25 27.72
N GLU A 507 -20.00 -17.95 27.17
CA GLU A 507 -20.18 -18.96 26.14
C GLU A 507 -20.04 -20.34 26.78
N CYS A 508 -21.06 -21.18 26.58
CA CYS A 508 -21.12 -22.53 27.12
C CYS A 508 -21.16 -23.54 25.98
N GLU A 509 -20.23 -24.49 26.02
CA GLU A 509 -20.26 -25.66 25.15
C GLU A 509 -21.07 -26.79 25.77
N ARG A 510 -21.59 -27.70 24.94
CA ARG A 510 -22.25 -28.91 25.42
C ARG A 510 -21.27 -29.75 26.25
N SER A 511 -21.65 -30.06 27.48
CA SER A 511 -20.83 -30.91 28.34
C SER A 511 -21.00 -32.39 28.00
N PRO A 512 -19.92 -33.20 28.02
CA PRO A 512 -20.00 -34.64 27.86
C PRO A 512 -20.54 -35.37 29.11
N ARG A 513 -20.83 -34.65 30.20
CA ARG A 513 -21.32 -35.23 31.46
C ARG A 513 -22.35 -34.33 32.14
N PRO A 514 -23.27 -34.88 32.95
CA PRO A 514 -24.32 -34.10 33.58
C PRO A 514 -23.77 -33.06 34.58
N CYS A 515 -24.27 -31.83 34.49
CA CYS A 515 -23.97 -30.70 35.33
C CYS A 515 -25.11 -30.40 36.29
N TYR A 516 -24.78 -30.15 37.56
CA TYR A 516 -25.75 -29.85 38.62
C TYR A 516 -25.41 -28.52 39.28
N LEU A 517 -26.41 -27.67 39.47
CA LEU A 517 -26.27 -26.45 40.27
C LEU A 517 -26.30 -26.82 41.75
N ASP A 518 -25.34 -26.29 42.51
CA ASP A 518 -25.18 -26.52 43.95
C ASP A 518 -25.24 -28.02 44.32
N THR A 519 -24.68 -28.88 43.46
CA THR A 519 -24.65 -30.35 43.57
C THR A 519 -25.98 -31.09 43.55
N ASN A 520 -27.12 -30.39 43.50
CA ASN A 520 -28.44 -31.01 43.66
C ASN A 520 -29.36 -30.81 42.45
N ASP A 521 -29.34 -29.62 41.84
CA ASP A 521 -30.38 -29.25 40.90
C ASP A 521 -29.91 -29.42 39.45
N PHE A 522 -30.68 -30.19 38.67
CA PHE A 522 -30.41 -30.39 37.24
C PHE A 522 -31.36 -29.56 36.39
N TYR A 523 -30.80 -28.71 35.53
CA TYR A 523 -31.54 -27.84 34.64
C TYR A 523 -31.25 -28.18 33.18
N VAL A 524 -32.26 -28.07 32.33
CA VAL A 524 -32.15 -28.20 30.87
C VAL A 524 -32.84 -27.03 30.19
N ARG A 525 -32.35 -26.66 29.01
CA ARG A 525 -32.95 -25.63 28.17
C ARG A 525 -34.06 -26.22 27.30
N THR A 526 -35.28 -25.74 27.48
CA THR A 526 -36.49 -26.11 26.73
C THR A 526 -37.08 -24.83 26.15
N ASN A 527 -36.55 -24.40 25.00
CA ASN A 527 -36.83 -23.09 24.38
C ASN A 527 -38.30 -22.63 24.55
N PRO A 528 -38.59 -21.45 25.16
CA PRO A 528 -37.67 -20.44 25.70
C PRO A 528 -37.44 -20.52 27.22
N ALA A 529 -37.75 -21.64 27.86
CA ALA A 529 -37.66 -21.80 29.31
C ALA A 529 -36.45 -22.64 29.74
N THR A 530 -36.12 -22.53 31.03
CA THR A 530 -35.16 -23.40 31.71
C THR A 530 -35.91 -24.25 32.71
N ASP A 531 -36.01 -25.55 32.41
CA ASP A 531 -36.77 -26.50 33.21
C ASP A 531 -35.86 -27.27 34.17
N LYS A 532 -36.34 -27.44 35.40
CA LYS A 532 -35.71 -28.34 36.37
C LYS A 532 -36.20 -29.77 36.13
N LEU A 533 -35.28 -30.72 35.92
CA LEU A 533 -35.62 -32.13 35.82
C LEU A 533 -35.36 -32.84 37.15
N GLU A 534 -36.33 -33.64 37.58
CA GLU A 534 -36.26 -34.42 38.82
C GLU A 534 -36.81 -35.84 38.61
N GLY A 535 -36.45 -36.75 39.50
CA GLY A 535 -36.99 -38.11 39.54
C GLY A 535 -36.76 -38.90 38.23
N PRO A 536 -37.76 -39.67 37.74
CA PRO A 536 -37.59 -40.51 36.55
C PRO A 536 -37.17 -39.76 35.28
N LYS A 537 -37.68 -38.53 35.08
CA LYS A 537 -37.37 -37.71 33.89
C LYS A 537 -35.89 -37.34 33.81
N LEU A 538 -35.28 -37.03 34.95
CA LEU A 538 -33.85 -36.75 35.05
C LEU A 538 -33.02 -37.97 34.66
N VAL A 539 -33.36 -39.14 35.22
CA VAL A 539 -32.62 -40.39 34.98
C VAL A 539 -32.68 -40.75 33.49
N GLU A 540 -33.87 -40.68 32.90
CA GLU A 540 -34.07 -40.96 31.47
C GLU A 540 -33.28 -39.98 30.58
N TYR A 541 -33.33 -38.69 30.88
CA TYR A 541 -32.58 -37.67 30.13
C TYR A 541 -31.07 -37.96 30.17
N VAL A 542 -30.52 -38.17 31.37
CA VAL A 542 -29.08 -38.39 31.55
C VAL A 542 -28.61 -39.64 30.80
N GLN A 543 -29.39 -40.73 30.84
CA GLN A 543 -29.05 -41.99 30.16
C GLN A 543 -29.08 -41.90 28.63
N ASN A 544 -29.86 -40.98 28.07
CA ASN A 544 -30.00 -40.85 26.62
C ASN A 544 -29.12 -39.73 26.04
N HIS A 545 -28.85 -38.67 26.81
CA HIS A 545 -28.19 -37.47 26.31
C HIS A 545 -26.66 -37.46 26.45
N PHE A 546 -26.08 -38.11 27.47
CA PHE A 546 -24.62 -38.06 27.75
C PHE A 546 -23.91 -39.39 27.47
N LYS A 547 -24.40 -40.16 26.50
CA LYS A 547 -23.78 -41.42 26.05
C LYS A 547 -22.72 -41.20 25.00
#